data_AF-A0A142XBF0-F1
#
_entry.id   AF-A0A142XBF0-F1
#
_cell.length_a   1.000
_cell.length_b   1.000
_cell.length_c   1.000
_cell.angle_alpha   90.00
_cell.angle_beta   90.00
_cell.angle_gamma   90.00
#
_symmetry.space_group_name_H-M   'P 1'
#
loop_
_entity.id
_entity.type
_entity.pdbx_description
1 polymer ?
#
loop_
_entity_poly.entity_id
_entity_poly.type
_entity_poly.pdbx_seq_one_letter_code
_entity_poly.pdbx_strand_id
1 'polypeptide(L)'
;MALTIHKAITQVLRTQGNPLTAEEILSAIRAQKLYDFKAQNPLAIVTSTLRRHCNDLNFPSAREMKYFTRVNGGKWNLLDTPVRVKPALFRIQSTKGKTSTVVSVPGDEEEEDRDLTPGPTHYEIQWRLLDLGSQMGLRVWCPQNDRGRAWNNQLLGAVSGMLNKLPTQFDNATNKTIENIDVLWLDREAIIAGFEVEHTSTIYSGLLRPTPDV
;
A
#
# COMPACT_ATOMS: atom_id res chain seq x y z
N MET A 1 0.94 25.42 19.57
CA MET A 1 0.16 24.20 19.25
C MET A 1 0.80 23.57 18.02
N ALA A 2 1.26 22.32 18.11
CA ALA A 2 1.76 21.61 16.92
C ALA A 2 0.58 21.29 15.99
N LEU A 3 0.70 21.60 14.70
CA LEU A 3 -0.31 21.21 13.72
C LEU A 3 -0.34 19.69 13.59
N THR A 4 -1.43 19.11 13.10
CA THR A 4 -1.41 17.73 12.62
C THR A 4 -0.66 17.64 11.30
N ILE A 5 -0.08 16.49 10.96
CA ILE A 5 0.74 16.35 9.74
C ILE A 5 -0.01 16.74 8.47
N HIS A 6 -1.29 16.37 8.34
CA HIS A 6 -2.09 16.75 7.16
C HIS A 6 -2.33 18.27 7.10
N LYS A 7 -2.55 18.95 8.24
CA LYS A 7 -2.68 20.41 8.30
C LYS A 7 -1.37 21.10 7.94
N ALA A 8 -0.23 20.58 8.39
CA ALA A 8 1.09 21.09 8.03
C ALA A 8 1.35 20.97 6.51
N ILE A 9 1.01 19.82 5.90
CA ILE A 9 1.12 19.62 4.45
C ILE A 9 0.20 20.58 3.69
N THR A 10 -1.06 20.72 4.10
CA THR A 10 -2.02 21.65 3.51
C THR A 10 -1.52 23.09 3.58
N GLN A 11 -0.93 23.49 4.70
CA GLN A 11 -0.36 24.84 4.85
C GLN A 11 0.82 25.07 3.92
N VAL A 12 1.73 24.11 3.77
CA VAL A 12 2.86 24.21 2.83
C VAL A 12 2.37 24.38 1.40
N LEU A 13 1.44 23.52 0.96
CA LEU A 13 0.91 23.59 -0.40
C LEU A 13 0.13 24.88 -0.66
N ARG A 14 -0.62 25.37 0.34
CA ARG A 14 -1.32 26.66 0.25
C ARG A 14 -0.35 27.84 0.15
N THR A 15 0.74 27.83 0.90
CA THR A 15 1.73 28.93 0.89
C THR A 15 2.52 28.98 -0.42
N GLN A 16 2.85 27.82 -0.99
CA GLN A 16 3.66 27.71 -2.20
C GLN A 16 2.84 27.86 -3.49
N GLY A 17 1.55 27.48 -3.46
CA GLY A 17 0.61 27.68 -4.56
C GLY A 17 0.93 26.90 -5.85
N ASN A 18 1.95 26.04 -5.83
CA ASN A 18 2.38 25.20 -6.94
C ASN A 18 2.46 23.71 -6.53
N PRO A 19 2.39 22.78 -7.48
CA PRO A 19 2.55 21.36 -7.18
C PRO A 19 3.97 21.05 -6.70
N LEU A 20 4.09 20.33 -5.58
CA LEU A 20 5.37 19.98 -4.94
C LEU A 20 5.53 18.47 -4.77
N THR A 21 6.77 18.00 -4.84
CA THR A 21 7.14 16.63 -4.47
C THR A 21 7.06 16.44 -2.95
N ALA A 22 6.99 15.17 -2.51
CA ALA A 22 6.97 14.87 -1.08
C ALA A 22 8.23 15.34 -0.35
N GLU A 23 9.38 15.37 -1.04
CA GLU A 23 10.65 15.86 -0.49
C GLU A 23 10.66 17.37 -0.29
N GLU A 24 10.13 18.13 -1.26
CA GLU A 24 9.97 19.58 -1.16
C GLU A 24 9.00 19.95 -0.03
N ILE A 25 7.89 19.20 0.10
CA ILE A 25 6.92 19.38 1.19
C ILE A 25 7.58 19.12 2.54
N LEU A 26 8.32 18.02 2.68
CA LEU A 26 9.04 17.69 3.91
C LEU A 26 10.04 18.78 4.29
N SER A 27 10.80 19.26 3.30
CA SER A 27 11.80 20.31 3.48
C SER A 27 11.15 21.61 3.95
N ALA A 28 10.01 21.99 3.36
CA ALA A 28 9.24 23.17 3.76
C ALA A 28 8.63 23.03 5.17
N ILE A 29 8.10 21.86 5.54
CA ILE A 29 7.57 21.60 6.90
C ILE A 29 8.68 21.78 7.94
N ARG A 30 9.88 21.26 7.67
CA ARG A 30 11.06 21.41 8.54
C ARG A 30 11.52 22.85 8.63
N ALA A 31 11.62 23.55 7.49
CA ALA A 31 12.04 24.95 7.44
C ALA A 31 11.10 25.87 8.23
N GLN A 32 9.79 25.62 8.15
CA GLN A 32 8.75 26.39 8.82
C GLN A 32 8.40 25.87 10.22
N LYS A 33 9.03 24.78 10.68
CA LYS A 33 8.77 24.10 11.97
C LYS A 33 7.28 23.84 12.23
N LEU A 34 6.53 23.45 11.19
CA LEU A 34 5.07 23.28 11.27
C LEU A 34 4.64 21.99 11.97
N TYR A 35 5.52 20.98 11.96
CA TYR A 35 5.26 19.66 12.55
C TYR A 35 6.55 19.08 13.10
N ASP A 36 6.45 18.42 14.25
CA ASP A 36 7.57 17.70 14.85
C ASP A 36 7.47 16.21 14.52
N PHE A 37 8.41 15.72 13.72
CA PHE A 37 8.41 14.32 13.29
C PHE A 37 9.11 13.46 14.35
N LYS A 38 8.31 12.71 15.11
CA LYS A 38 8.83 11.74 16.09
C LYS A 38 9.41 10.46 15.45
N ALA A 39 9.12 10.21 14.17
CA ALA A 39 9.59 9.00 13.48
C ALA A 39 10.94 9.21 12.79
N GLN A 40 11.71 8.12 12.71
CA GLN A 40 13.02 8.10 12.08
C GLN A 40 12.98 8.39 10.56
N ASN A 41 11.85 8.12 9.88
CA ASN A 41 11.65 8.45 8.46
C ASN A 41 10.46 9.40 8.23
N PRO A 42 10.69 10.72 8.29
CA PRO A 42 9.67 11.73 8.04
C PRO A 42 9.08 11.72 6.62
N LEU A 43 9.88 11.33 5.62
CA LEU A 43 9.44 11.30 4.23
C LEU A 43 8.35 10.24 4.00
N ALA A 44 8.50 9.07 4.63
CA ALA A 44 7.50 8.01 4.60
C ALA A 44 6.16 8.45 5.22
N ILE A 45 6.20 9.27 6.29
CA ILE A 45 4.98 9.82 6.90
C ILE A 45 4.27 10.78 5.95
N VAL A 46 5.03 11.71 5.34
CA VAL A 46 4.47 12.70 4.41
C VAL A 46 3.84 12.00 3.21
N THR A 47 4.57 11.07 2.58
CA THR A 47 4.06 10.31 1.42
C THR A 47 2.84 9.45 1.76
N SER A 48 2.84 8.75 2.89
CA SER A 48 1.68 7.97 3.35
C SER A 48 0.45 8.87 3.62
N THR A 49 0.66 10.02 4.25
CA THR A 49 -0.40 11.00 4.52
C THR A 49 -0.98 11.57 3.23
N LEU A 50 -0.12 11.97 2.30
CA LEU A 50 -0.52 12.43 0.96
C LEU A 50 -1.35 11.38 0.23
N ARG A 51 -0.92 10.11 0.22
CA ARG A 51 -1.63 9.01 -0.43
C ARG A 51 -2.99 8.72 0.20
N ARG A 52 -3.10 8.67 1.53
CA ARG A 52 -4.37 8.39 2.25
C ARG A 52 -5.43 9.48 2.03
N HIS A 53 -4.99 10.74 1.92
CA HIS A 53 -5.83 11.91 1.67
C HIS A 53 -5.87 12.34 0.19
N CYS A 54 -5.35 11.51 -0.72
CA CYS A 54 -5.41 11.75 -2.15
C CYS A 54 -6.79 11.40 -2.69
N ASN A 55 -7.36 12.27 -3.52
CA ASN A 55 -8.62 12.04 -4.20
C ASN A 55 -8.54 10.89 -5.20
N ASP A 56 -7.41 10.75 -5.89
CA ASP A 56 -7.22 9.80 -6.98
C ASP A 56 -7.02 8.34 -6.51
N LEU A 57 -7.02 8.11 -5.19
CA LEU A 57 -6.74 6.82 -4.56
C LEU A 57 -7.82 6.49 -3.50
N ASN A 58 -8.51 5.36 -3.70
CA ASN A 58 -9.54 4.87 -2.79
C ASN A 58 -9.26 3.40 -2.40
N PHE A 59 -8.77 3.20 -1.18
CA PHE A 59 -8.40 1.91 -0.58
C PHE A 59 -9.06 1.79 0.79
N PRO A 60 -9.15 0.59 1.41
CA PRO A 60 -9.80 0.42 2.72
C PRO A 60 -9.25 1.34 3.83
N SER A 61 -7.95 1.67 3.76
CA SER A 61 -7.26 2.58 4.70
C SER A 61 -7.26 4.05 4.26
N ALA A 62 -7.89 4.37 3.13
CA ALA A 62 -7.98 5.73 2.63
C ALA A 62 -8.99 6.53 3.46
N ARG A 63 -8.67 7.81 3.73
CA ARG A 63 -9.54 8.68 4.52
C ARG A 63 -10.68 9.21 3.64
N GLU A 64 -11.86 9.38 4.24
CA GLU A 64 -13.03 9.94 3.54
C GLU A 64 -12.77 11.37 3.07
N MET A 65 -12.09 12.17 3.89
CA MET A 65 -11.75 13.56 3.58
C MET A 65 -10.47 13.62 2.73
N LYS A 66 -10.62 14.10 1.50
CA LYS A 66 -9.55 14.26 0.53
C LYS A 66 -9.14 15.72 0.45
N TYR A 67 -7.84 15.95 0.55
CA TYR A 67 -7.23 17.28 0.50
C TYR A 67 -6.30 17.45 -0.70
N PHE A 68 -5.80 16.35 -1.26
CA PHE A 68 -4.70 16.38 -2.22
C PHE A 68 -5.07 15.67 -3.52
N THR A 69 -4.46 16.08 -4.62
CA THR A 69 -4.47 15.38 -5.92
C THR A 69 -3.04 15.22 -6.42
N ARG A 70 -2.80 14.22 -7.26
CA ARG A 70 -1.48 13.96 -7.83
C ARG A 70 -1.40 14.54 -9.24
N VAL A 71 -0.35 15.31 -9.49
CA VAL A 71 -0.02 15.86 -10.80
C VAL A 71 1.06 14.99 -11.46
N ASN A 72 1.09 14.99 -12.81
CA ASN A 72 2.12 14.30 -13.59
C ASN A 72 3.53 14.70 -13.11
N GLY A 73 4.43 13.71 -13.04
CA GLY A 73 5.79 13.89 -12.52
C GLY A 73 5.95 13.68 -11.01
N GLY A 74 4.96 13.09 -10.32
CA GLY A 74 5.08 12.72 -8.90
C GLY A 74 4.90 13.88 -7.92
N LYS A 75 4.35 15.00 -8.40
CA LYS A 75 4.05 16.18 -7.60
C LYS A 75 2.62 16.11 -7.04
N TRP A 76 2.40 16.81 -5.94
CA TRP A 76 1.16 16.86 -5.20
C TRP A 76 0.63 18.28 -5.22
N ASN A 77 -0.67 18.41 -5.44
CA ASN A 77 -1.36 19.70 -5.38
C ASN A 77 -2.47 19.66 -4.33
N LEU A 78 -2.83 20.84 -3.82
CA LEU A 78 -3.95 21.03 -2.93
C LEU A 78 -5.25 21.13 -3.74
N LEU A 79 -6.32 20.50 -3.26
CA LEU A 79 -7.66 20.71 -3.80
C LEU A 79 -8.20 22.07 -3.32
N ASP A 80 -8.82 22.83 -4.22
CA ASP A 80 -9.45 24.13 -3.88
C ASP A 80 -10.50 23.99 -2.78
N THR A 81 -11.25 22.89 -2.82
CA THR A 81 -12.19 22.48 -1.79
C THR A 81 -11.94 21.04 -1.38
N PRO A 82 -11.81 20.71 -0.08
CA PRO A 82 -11.67 19.33 0.36
C PRO A 82 -12.92 18.54 -0.01
N VAL A 83 -12.71 17.35 -0.58
CA VAL A 83 -13.80 16.49 -1.07
C VAL A 83 -14.01 15.35 -0.08
N ARG A 84 -15.24 15.17 0.40
CA ARG A 84 -15.62 13.97 1.16
C ARG A 84 -16.03 12.88 0.18
N VAL A 85 -15.16 11.89 0.01
CA VAL A 85 -15.46 10.70 -0.77
C VAL A 85 -16.06 9.68 0.20
N LYS A 86 -17.31 9.24 -0.08
CA LYS A 86 -17.87 8.11 0.66
C LYS A 86 -16.91 6.94 0.51
N PRO A 87 -16.59 6.19 1.59
CA PRO A 87 -15.84 4.96 1.45
C PRO A 87 -16.49 4.17 0.34
N ALA A 88 -15.71 3.70 -0.63
CA ALA A 88 -16.22 2.66 -1.50
C ALA A 88 -16.57 1.52 -0.54
N LEU A 89 -17.87 1.33 -0.28
CA LEU A 89 -18.33 0.17 0.46
C LEU A 89 -17.89 -1.00 -0.40
N PHE A 90 -16.78 -1.62 0.00
CA PHE A 90 -16.34 -2.85 -0.62
C PHE A 90 -17.48 -3.83 -0.38
N ARG A 91 -18.32 -4.02 -1.40
CA ARG A 91 -19.41 -4.98 -1.36
C ARG A 91 -18.75 -6.35 -1.32
N ILE A 92 -18.53 -6.85 -0.10
CA ILE A 92 -18.19 -8.23 0.14
C ILE A 92 -19.38 -9.03 -0.38
N GLN A 93 -19.23 -9.65 -1.57
CA GLN A 93 -20.17 -10.68 -1.98
C GLN A 93 -19.91 -11.90 -1.10
N SER A 94 -20.56 -11.93 0.06
CA SER A 94 -20.64 -13.13 0.88
C SER A 94 -21.48 -14.16 0.11
N THR A 95 -20.83 -15.13 -0.53
CA THR A 95 -21.51 -16.35 -0.96
C THR A 95 -21.73 -17.23 0.27
N LYS A 96 -23.01 -17.44 0.60
CA LYS A 96 -23.57 -18.25 1.71
C LYS A 96 -23.63 -17.59 3.09
N GLY A 97 -24.64 -16.74 3.25
CA GLY A 97 -25.68 -16.92 4.29
C GLY A 97 -25.25 -16.95 5.75
N LYS A 98 -24.87 -15.80 6.32
CA LYS A 98 -25.33 -15.37 7.65
C LYS A 98 -24.92 -13.91 7.92
N THR A 99 -25.93 -13.06 8.11
CA THR A 99 -25.93 -11.73 8.76
C THR A 99 -24.80 -10.75 8.42
N SER A 100 -25.17 -9.76 7.62
CA SER A 100 -24.47 -8.48 7.48
C SER A 100 -24.36 -7.80 8.85
N THR A 101 -23.16 -7.79 9.42
CA THR A 101 -22.80 -6.83 10.47
C THR A 101 -22.22 -5.63 9.78
N VAL A 102 -23.00 -4.56 9.67
CA VAL A 102 -22.53 -3.26 9.23
C VAL A 102 -21.61 -2.74 10.34
N VAL A 103 -20.29 -2.91 10.19
CA VAL A 103 -19.33 -2.26 11.08
C VAL A 103 -19.18 -0.81 10.63
N SER A 104 -20.16 0.00 11.00
CA SER A 104 -20.00 1.45 11.02
C SER A 104 -19.17 1.78 12.25
N VAL A 105 -17.88 2.05 12.05
CA VAL A 105 -17.07 2.71 13.07
C VAL A 105 -17.53 4.17 13.11
N PRO A 106 -18.14 4.67 14.21
CA PRO A 106 -18.57 6.06 14.28
C PRO A 106 -17.35 6.98 14.18
N GLY A 107 -17.46 8.01 13.36
CA GLY A 107 -16.40 8.99 13.11
C GLY A 107 -16.32 10.07 14.19
N ASP A 108 -15.07 10.49 14.35
CA ASP A 108 -14.55 11.75 14.91
C ASP A 108 -14.67 11.95 16.42
N GLU A 109 -13.56 11.72 17.15
CA GLU A 109 -12.73 12.77 17.76
C GLU A 109 -11.47 12.17 18.43
N GLU A 110 -10.33 12.82 18.19
CA GLU A 110 -9.03 12.71 18.91
C GLU A 110 -8.40 11.31 19.09
N GLU A 111 -7.76 10.80 18.04
CA GLU A 111 -6.77 9.72 18.19
C GLU A 111 -5.35 10.27 18.17
N GLU A 112 -4.80 10.44 19.38
CA GLU A 112 -3.37 10.60 19.65
C GLU A 112 -2.56 9.41 19.10
N ASP A 113 -1.52 9.72 18.30
CA ASP A 113 -0.26 8.96 18.14
C ASP A 113 -0.31 7.42 18.29
N ARG A 114 -1.24 6.75 17.60
CA ARG A 114 -1.20 5.29 17.39
C ARG A 114 -1.56 4.93 15.96
N ASP A 115 -0.55 4.90 15.10
CA ASP A 115 -0.26 3.70 14.30
C ASP A 115 0.91 3.96 13.34
N LEU A 116 2.04 3.35 13.65
CA LEU A 116 2.92 2.83 12.62
C LEU A 116 2.15 1.71 11.91
N THR A 117 1.19 2.04 11.03
CA THR A 117 0.61 1.02 10.16
C THR A 117 1.78 0.45 9.36
N PRO A 118 2.12 -0.84 9.50
CA PRO A 118 3.15 -1.44 8.68
C PRO A 118 2.81 -1.15 7.22
N GLY A 119 3.82 -0.87 6.39
CA GLY A 119 3.60 -0.84 4.95
C GLY A 119 2.88 -2.11 4.48
N PRO A 120 2.29 -2.10 3.27
CA PRO A 120 1.58 -3.27 2.76
C PRO A 120 2.44 -4.52 2.91
N THR A 121 1.86 -5.58 3.48
CA THR A 121 2.59 -6.82 3.72
C THR A 121 2.96 -7.47 2.39
N HIS A 122 4.00 -8.30 2.35
CA HIS A 122 4.38 -9.05 1.15
C HIS A 122 3.16 -9.80 0.57
N TYR A 123 2.40 -10.47 1.45
CA TYR A 123 1.19 -11.20 1.07
C TYR A 123 0.04 -10.30 0.61
N GLU A 124 -0.06 -9.06 1.11
CA GLU A 124 -1.04 -8.09 0.60
C GLU A 124 -0.77 -7.77 -0.87
N ILE A 125 0.47 -7.46 -1.21
CA ILE A 125 0.85 -7.07 -2.58
C ILE A 125 0.72 -8.28 -3.51
N GLN A 126 1.25 -9.44 -3.11
CA GLN A 126 1.10 -10.69 -3.89
C GLN A 126 -0.38 -10.97 -4.19
N TRP A 127 -1.24 -10.96 -3.17
CA TRP A 127 -2.68 -11.21 -3.35
C TRP A 127 -3.32 -10.22 -4.31
N ARG A 128 -3.03 -8.92 -4.17
CA ARG A 128 -3.58 -7.88 -5.06
C ARG A 128 -3.13 -8.06 -6.52
N LEU A 129 -1.88 -8.45 -6.76
CA LEU A 129 -1.37 -8.72 -8.11
C LEU A 129 -2.04 -9.96 -8.72
N LEU A 130 -2.27 -11.01 -7.93
CA LEU A 130 -3.00 -12.20 -8.38
C LEU A 130 -4.45 -11.87 -8.73
N ASP A 131 -5.14 -11.14 -7.86
CA ASP A 131 -6.53 -10.72 -8.07
C ASP A 131 -6.67 -9.84 -9.32
N LEU A 132 -5.77 -8.87 -9.51
CA LEU A 132 -5.73 -8.02 -10.70
C LEU A 132 -5.53 -8.82 -11.99
N GLY A 133 -4.54 -9.74 -12.01
CA GLY A 133 -4.30 -10.59 -13.18
C GLY A 133 -5.51 -11.46 -13.52
N SER A 134 -6.15 -12.04 -12.51
CA SER A 134 -7.38 -12.81 -12.66
C SER A 134 -8.52 -11.97 -13.26
N GLN A 135 -8.74 -10.74 -12.76
CA GLN A 135 -9.77 -9.84 -13.28
C GLN A 135 -9.51 -9.39 -14.73
N MET A 136 -8.25 -9.36 -15.15
CA MET A 136 -7.85 -9.11 -16.54
C MET A 136 -8.05 -10.33 -17.46
N GLY A 137 -8.54 -11.45 -16.94
CA GLY A 137 -8.77 -12.69 -17.70
C GLY A 137 -7.49 -13.50 -17.94
N LEU A 138 -6.42 -13.21 -17.21
CA LEU A 138 -5.14 -13.91 -17.32
C LEU A 138 -5.11 -15.12 -16.39
N ARG A 139 -4.25 -16.09 -16.72
CA ARG A 139 -3.90 -17.15 -15.78
C ARG A 139 -2.82 -16.62 -14.84
N VAL A 140 -2.92 -16.94 -13.57
CA VAL A 140 -2.01 -16.44 -12.54
C VAL A 140 -1.26 -17.57 -11.86
N TRP A 141 -0.08 -17.29 -11.37
CA TRP A 141 0.72 -18.24 -10.60
C TRP A 141 1.40 -17.53 -9.43
N CYS A 142 1.44 -18.20 -8.29
CA CYS A 142 2.35 -17.91 -7.18
C CYS A 142 3.02 -19.21 -6.69
N PRO A 143 4.17 -19.13 -6.00
CA PRO A 143 4.89 -20.28 -5.49
C PRO A 143 4.02 -21.18 -4.64
N GLN A 144 4.25 -22.49 -4.71
CA GLN A 144 3.44 -23.48 -3.99
C GLN A 144 3.47 -23.25 -2.46
N ASN A 145 4.61 -22.79 -1.93
CA ASN A 145 4.81 -22.49 -0.51
C ASN A 145 3.95 -21.31 -0.02
N ASP A 146 3.54 -20.43 -0.93
CA ASP A 146 2.81 -19.19 -0.61
C ASP A 146 1.29 -19.37 -0.74
N ARG A 147 0.83 -20.42 -1.43
CA ARG A 147 -0.60 -20.68 -1.66
C ARG A 147 -1.43 -20.85 -0.39
N GLY A 148 -0.81 -21.38 0.66
CA GLY A 148 -1.44 -21.57 1.97
C GLY A 148 -1.49 -20.29 2.81
N ARG A 149 -0.85 -19.20 2.37
CA ARG A 149 -0.90 -17.90 3.02
C ARG A 149 -2.22 -17.22 2.69
N ALA A 150 -2.70 -16.42 3.64
CA ALA A 150 -3.94 -15.67 3.50
C ALA A 150 -3.68 -14.19 3.69
N TRP A 151 -4.37 -13.39 2.89
CA TRP A 151 -4.57 -11.97 3.16
C TRP A 151 -6.07 -11.70 3.19
N ASN A 152 -6.54 -10.98 4.21
CA ASN A 152 -7.96 -10.67 4.40
C ASN A 152 -8.90 -11.91 4.37
N ASN A 153 -8.48 -13.01 5.01
CA ASN A 153 -9.17 -14.32 4.99
C ASN A 153 -9.32 -14.96 3.60
N GLN A 154 -8.59 -14.48 2.59
CA GLN A 154 -8.55 -15.04 1.25
C GLN A 154 -7.18 -15.68 1.03
N LEU A 155 -7.18 -16.97 0.71
CA LEU A 155 -5.96 -17.70 0.40
C LEU A 155 -5.40 -17.24 -0.95
N LEU A 156 -4.08 -17.04 -1.03
CA LEU A 156 -3.41 -16.73 -2.30
C LEU A 156 -3.69 -17.82 -3.33
N GLY A 157 -3.63 -19.10 -2.92
CA GLY A 157 -3.93 -20.23 -3.79
C GLY A 157 -5.40 -20.37 -4.20
N ALA A 158 -6.32 -19.61 -3.61
CA ALA A 158 -7.75 -19.65 -3.95
C ALA A 158 -8.16 -18.59 -4.98
N VAL A 159 -7.23 -17.76 -5.47
CA VAL A 159 -7.49 -16.78 -6.53
C VAL A 159 -7.91 -17.50 -7.81
N SER A 160 -8.95 -17.00 -8.47
CA SER A 160 -9.43 -17.57 -9.73
C SER A 160 -8.35 -17.50 -10.81
N GLY A 161 -8.30 -18.49 -11.70
CA GLY A 161 -7.25 -18.55 -12.73
C GLY A 161 -5.87 -18.99 -12.23
N MET A 162 -5.73 -19.38 -10.95
CA MET A 162 -4.50 -19.94 -10.39
C MET A 162 -4.10 -21.23 -11.09
N LEU A 163 -2.87 -21.29 -11.60
CA LEU A 163 -2.30 -22.48 -12.22
C LEU A 163 -1.84 -23.49 -11.17
N ASN A 164 -2.07 -24.77 -11.41
CA ASN A 164 -1.53 -25.85 -10.55
C ASN A 164 -0.09 -26.22 -10.92
N LYS A 165 0.30 -25.96 -12.17
CA LYS A 165 1.64 -26.21 -12.69
C LYS A 165 1.93 -25.18 -13.79
N LEU A 166 3.15 -24.68 -13.84
CA LEU A 166 3.59 -23.82 -14.93
C LEU A 166 3.75 -24.60 -16.24
N PRO A 167 3.49 -23.98 -17.40
CA PRO A 167 3.82 -24.56 -18.70
C PRO A 167 5.33 -24.78 -18.80
N THR A 168 5.76 -26.04 -18.91
CA THR A 168 7.18 -26.40 -19.00
C THR A 168 7.70 -26.18 -20.41
N GLN A 169 8.19 -24.98 -20.69
CA GLN A 169 8.87 -24.65 -21.95
C GLN A 169 10.40 -24.50 -21.79
N PHE A 170 10.89 -24.46 -20.55
CA PHE A 170 12.31 -24.22 -20.25
C PHE A 170 13.00 -25.47 -19.68
N ASP A 171 14.32 -25.42 -19.61
CA ASP A 171 15.15 -26.46 -18.96
C ASP A 171 14.89 -26.52 -17.44
N ASN A 172 15.27 -27.62 -16.81
CA ASN A 172 14.96 -27.89 -15.39
C ASN A 172 15.49 -26.81 -14.44
N ALA A 173 16.66 -26.23 -14.72
CA ALA A 173 17.22 -25.17 -13.90
C ALA A 173 16.40 -23.88 -14.00
N THR A 174 16.07 -23.46 -15.22
CA THR A 174 15.23 -22.27 -15.45
C THR A 174 13.81 -22.42 -14.89
N ASN A 175 13.20 -23.60 -15.00
CA ASN A 175 11.88 -23.85 -14.43
C ASN A 175 11.87 -23.65 -12.91
N LYS A 176 12.90 -24.14 -12.19
CA LYS A 176 13.01 -23.96 -10.74
C LYS A 176 13.12 -22.49 -10.35
N THR A 177 13.85 -21.69 -11.12
CA THR A 177 13.95 -20.25 -10.86
C THR A 177 12.59 -19.57 -11.08
N ILE A 178 11.91 -19.89 -12.18
CA ILE A 178 10.60 -19.31 -12.51
C ILE A 178 9.53 -19.72 -11.48
N GLU A 179 9.56 -20.94 -10.97
CA GLU A 179 8.62 -21.44 -9.96
C GLU A 179 8.65 -20.64 -8.64
N ASN A 180 9.77 -20.00 -8.34
CA ASN A 180 9.96 -19.22 -7.11
C ASN A 180 9.65 -17.72 -7.28
N ILE A 181 9.29 -17.25 -8.47
CA ILE A 181 8.86 -15.86 -8.67
C ILE A 181 7.52 -15.64 -7.96
N ASP A 182 7.43 -14.58 -7.15
CA ASP A 182 6.29 -14.31 -6.26
C ASP A 182 4.94 -14.31 -7.00
N VAL A 183 4.88 -13.62 -8.15
CA VAL A 183 3.67 -13.61 -8.99
C VAL A 183 4.04 -13.65 -10.46
N LEU A 184 3.39 -14.53 -11.22
CA LEU A 184 3.44 -14.56 -12.68
C LEU A 184 2.04 -14.37 -13.27
N TRP A 185 1.98 -13.65 -14.38
CA TRP A 185 0.79 -13.56 -15.24
C TRP A 185 1.07 -14.23 -16.58
N LEU A 186 0.11 -15.03 -17.03
CA LEU A 186 0.19 -15.78 -18.26
C LEU A 186 -1.04 -15.54 -19.13
N ASP A 187 -0.81 -15.27 -20.41
CA ASP A 187 -1.84 -15.39 -21.45
C ASP A 187 -1.62 -16.71 -22.19
N ARG A 188 -2.60 -17.62 -22.09
CA ARG A 188 -2.43 -19.02 -22.47
C ARG A 188 -1.13 -19.55 -21.85
N GLU A 189 -0.24 -20.15 -22.61
CA GLU A 189 1.01 -20.74 -22.15
C GLU A 189 2.19 -19.76 -22.05
N ALA A 190 2.02 -18.52 -22.50
CA ALA A 190 3.10 -17.53 -22.49
C ALA A 190 3.09 -16.73 -21.19
N ILE A 191 4.25 -16.62 -20.54
CA ILE A 191 4.46 -15.68 -19.44
C ILE A 191 4.52 -14.27 -20.04
N ILE A 192 3.60 -13.39 -19.63
CA ILE A 192 3.53 -12.01 -20.12
C ILE A 192 4.07 -11.00 -19.11
N ALA A 193 4.10 -11.36 -17.82
CA ALA A 193 4.68 -10.55 -16.76
C ALA A 193 5.11 -11.43 -15.57
N GLY A 194 6.14 -10.97 -14.86
CA GLY A 194 6.56 -11.51 -13.58
C GLY A 194 6.86 -10.37 -12.60
N PHE A 195 6.51 -10.57 -11.34
CA PHE A 195 6.66 -9.59 -10.27
C PHE A 195 7.40 -10.23 -9.11
N GLU A 196 8.39 -9.51 -8.60
CA GLU A 196 9.08 -9.80 -7.34
C GLU A 196 8.66 -8.76 -6.32
N VAL A 197 8.17 -9.19 -5.16
CA VAL A 197 7.63 -8.32 -4.12
C VAL A 197 8.64 -8.21 -2.99
N GLU A 198 9.47 -7.18 -3.09
CA GLU A 198 10.45 -6.87 -2.05
C GLU A 198 9.83 -6.09 -0.88
N HIS A 199 10.13 -6.53 0.34
CA HIS A 199 9.96 -5.68 1.49
C HIS A 199 11.09 -4.65 1.52
N THR A 200 10.76 -3.36 1.62
CA THR A 200 11.72 -2.38 2.13
C THR A 200 11.92 -2.67 3.61
N SER A 201 12.78 -3.62 3.94
CA SER A 201 13.32 -3.73 5.28
C SER A 201 14.14 -2.46 5.52
N THR A 202 13.64 -1.56 6.38
CA THR A 202 14.55 -0.66 7.08
C THR A 202 15.54 -1.57 7.80
N ILE A 203 16.80 -1.59 7.35
CA ILE A 203 17.92 -2.32 7.96
C ILE A 203 17.79 -2.21 9.50
N TYR A 204 17.29 -3.25 10.16
CA TYR A 204 17.21 -3.28 11.62
C TYR A 204 17.07 -4.71 12.17
N SER A 205 18.19 -5.42 12.24
CA SER A 205 18.46 -6.42 13.30
C SER A 205 19.93 -6.87 13.29
N GLY A 206 20.89 -5.97 13.05
CA GLY A 206 22.31 -6.34 12.95
C GLY A 206 23.29 -5.54 13.82
N LEU A 207 22.91 -4.39 14.39
CA LEU A 207 23.85 -3.45 15.02
C LEU A 207 23.67 -3.25 16.54
N LEU A 208 22.70 -3.90 17.19
CA LEU A 208 22.60 -3.89 18.65
C LEU A 208 23.33 -5.11 19.22
N ARG A 209 24.65 -4.99 19.39
CA ARG A 209 25.39 -5.77 20.39
C ARG A 209 25.60 -4.86 21.59
N PRO A 210 24.94 -5.07 22.75
CA PRO A 210 25.39 -4.44 23.98
C PRO A 210 26.81 -4.96 24.26
N THR A 211 27.80 -4.09 24.18
CA THR A 211 29.09 -4.33 24.79
C THR A 211 28.88 -4.39 26.30
N PRO A 212 29.32 -5.44 27.01
CA PRO A 212 29.31 -5.41 28.45
C PRO A 212 30.24 -4.29 28.92
N ASP A 213 29.72 -3.38 29.72
CA ASP A 213 30.52 -2.38 30.42
C ASP A 213 31.54 -3.08 31.34
N VAL A 214 32.75 -2.52 31.36
CA VAL A 214 33.94 -2.96 32.11
C VAL A 214 33.74 -2.77 33.61
#